data_AF-A0A7E6EJJ8-F1
#
_entry.id   AF-A0A7E6EJJ8-F1
#
_cell.length_a   1.000
_cell.length_b   1.000
_cell.length_c   1.000
_cell.angle_alpha   90.00
_cell.angle_beta   90.00
_cell.angle_gamma   90.00
#
_symmetry.space_group_name_H-M   'P 1'
#
loop_
_entity.id
_entity.type
_entity.pdbx_description
1 polymer ?
#
loop_
_entity_poly.entity_id
_entity_poly.type
_entity_poly.pdbx_seq_one_letter_code
_entity_poly.pdbx_strand_id
1 'polypeptide(L)'
;MVRKICVLGAGIIGLYSAVRILEDLQNVDVTVIAEKFSPNNTSDVAAGFWIPHKMGSTNISLIKRWGDETFQYLLNLHESPMASELGIQLVSGYHLNSRQATDQCALRLYGLGFHTVALQDNR
;
A
#
# COMPACT_ATOMS: atom_id res chain seq x y z
N MET A 1 31.56 -2.51 -13.40
CA MET A 1 31.68 -2.90 -11.97
C MET A 1 30.28 -3.09 -11.41
N VAL A 2 30.05 -4.17 -10.66
CA VAL A 2 28.76 -4.43 -10.01
C VAL A 2 28.69 -3.65 -8.69
N ARG A 3 27.60 -2.91 -8.45
CA ARG A 3 27.35 -2.17 -7.22
C ARG A 3 26.62 -3.07 -6.21
N LYS A 4 27.21 -3.26 -5.04
CA LYS A 4 26.57 -4.00 -3.95
C LYS A 4 25.66 -3.08 -3.14
N ILE A 5 24.39 -3.44 -3.00
CA ILE A 5 23.37 -2.66 -2.29
C ILE A 5 22.78 -3.54 -1.20
N CYS A 6 22.79 -3.03 0.03
CA CYS A 6 22.14 -3.70 1.15
C CYS A 6 20.80 -3.02 1.46
N VAL A 7 19.73 -3.82 1.52
CA VAL A 7 18.42 -3.38 1.99
C VAL A 7 18.18 -3.96 3.37
N LEU A 8 17.91 -3.09 4.35
CA LEU A 8 17.64 -3.50 5.73
C LEU A 8 16.13 -3.65 5.95
N GLY A 9 15.71 -4.86 6.29
CA GLY A 9 14.33 -5.22 6.58
C GLY A 9 13.67 -6.03 5.45
N ALA A 10 12.92 -7.07 5.84
CA ALA A 10 12.23 -8.00 4.94
C ALA A 10 10.70 -7.91 5.06
N GLY A 11 10.18 -6.76 5.52
CA GLY A 11 8.75 -6.43 5.40
C GLY A 11 8.42 -5.87 4.00
N ILE A 12 7.15 -5.50 3.78
CA ILE A 12 6.65 -5.07 2.46
C ILE A 12 7.48 -3.93 1.85
N ILE A 13 7.87 -2.93 2.65
CA ILE A 13 8.66 -1.79 2.17
C ILE A 13 10.07 -2.21 1.75
N GLY A 14 10.72 -3.08 2.52
CA GLY A 14 12.08 -3.55 2.25
C GLY A 14 12.13 -4.44 1.02
N LEU A 15 11.25 -5.44 0.94
CA LEU A 15 11.19 -6.34 -0.21
C LEU A 15 10.79 -5.61 -1.49
N TYR A 16 9.80 -4.72 -1.44
CA TYR A 16 9.43 -3.91 -2.60
C TYR A 16 10.59 -3.03 -3.07
N SER A 17 11.30 -2.38 -2.14
CA SER A 17 12.48 -1.58 -2.49
C SER A 17 13.58 -2.42 -3.13
N ALA A 18 13.85 -3.61 -2.62
CA ALA A 18 14.85 -4.52 -3.18
C ALA A 18 14.51 -4.93 -4.63
N VAL A 19 13.25 -5.26 -4.90
CA VAL A 19 12.75 -5.55 -6.26
C VAL A 19 12.91 -4.33 -7.17
N ARG A 20 12.43 -3.16 -6.75
CA ARG A 20 12.55 -1.93 -7.54
C ARG A 20 13.99 -1.56 -7.86
N ILE A 21 14.91 -1.76 -6.91
CA ILE A 21 16.34 -1.53 -7.14
C ILE A 21 16.87 -2.49 -8.22
N LEU A 22 16.48 -3.76 -8.21
CA LEU A 22 16.87 -4.74 -9.22
C LEU A 22 16.29 -4.43 -10.60
N GLU A 23 15.05 -3.93 -10.66
CA GLU A 23 14.36 -3.59 -11.91
C GLU A 23 14.87 -2.29 -12.52
N ASP A 24 15.08 -1.26 -11.70
CA ASP A 24 15.33 0.11 -12.16
C ASP A 24 16.84 0.40 -12.36
N LEU A 25 17.73 -0.36 -11.70
CA LEU A 25 19.17 -0.14 -11.77
C LEU A 25 19.91 -1.28 -12.48
N GLN A 26 20.84 -0.92 -13.35
CA GLN A 26 21.75 -1.88 -13.99
C GLN A 26 22.99 -2.13 -13.13
N ASN A 27 23.57 -3.33 -13.29
CA ASN A 27 24.81 -3.77 -12.66
C ASN A 27 24.78 -3.64 -11.13
N VAL A 28 23.71 -4.13 -10.50
CA VAL A 28 23.55 -4.16 -9.04
C VAL A 28 23.49 -5.59 -8.51
N ASP A 29 23.93 -5.76 -7.28
CA ASP A 29 23.83 -6.99 -6.48
C ASP A 29 23.16 -6.60 -5.16
N VAL A 30 21.91 -7.03 -4.97
CA VAL A 30 21.06 -6.61 -3.86
C VAL A 30 21.02 -7.70 -2.80
N THR A 31 21.43 -7.37 -1.58
CA THR A 31 21.33 -8.25 -0.41
C THR A 31 20.31 -7.69 0.57
N VAL A 32 19.30 -8.48 0.93
CA VAL A 32 18.35 -8.14 2.00
C VAL A 32 18.84 -8.73 3.31
N ILE A 33 18.96 -7.89 4.34
CA ILE A 33 19.32 -8.32 5.70
C ILE A 33 18.18 -7.93 6.63
N ALA A 34 17.67 -8.89 7.40
CA ALA A 34 16.60 -8.65 8.35
C ALA A 34 16.72 -9.57 9.56
N GLU A 35 16.27 -9.10 10.72
CA GLU A 35 16.12 -9.93 11.93
C GLU A 35 15.01 -10.97 11.73
N LYS A 36 13.91 -10.57 11.09
CA LYS A 36 12.74 -11.41 10.83
C LYS A 36 12.31 -11.31 9.38
N PHE A 37 12.00 -12.46 8.81
CA PHE A 37 11.34 -12.60 7.52
C PHE A 37 9.88 -13.00 7.74
N SER A 38 9.08 -12.99 6.68
CA SER A 38 7.74 -13.56 6.73
C SER A 38 7.77 -15.00 7.25
N PRO A 39 6.79 -15.43 8.08
CA PRO A 39 5.56 -14.74 8.44
C PRO A 39 5.64 -13.93 9.76
N ASN A 40 6.82 -13.45 10.18
CA ASN A 40 7.06 -12.90 11.51
C ASN A 40 7.40 -11.39 11.53
N ASN A 41 6.88 -10.60 10.59
CA ASN A 41 7.08 -9.15 10.54
C ASN A 41 5.74 -8.39 10.58
N THR A 42 5.80 -7.06 10.75
CA THR A 42 4.61 -6.20 10.87
C THR A 42 3.70 -6.26 9.63
N SER A 43 4.26 -6.54 8.46
CA SER A 43 3.47 -6.67 7.22
C SER A 43 2.62 -7.95 7.21
N ASP A 44 3.08 -9.04 7.84
CA ASP A 44 2.33 -10.31 7.90
C ASP A 44 1.09 -10.22 8.79
N VAL A 45 1.06 -9.27 9.73
CA VAL A 45 -0.08 -9.02 10.62
C VAL A 45 -0.93 -7.82 10.20
N ALA A 46 -0.62 -7.20 9.05
CA ALA A 46 -1.40 -6.10 8.53
C ALA A 46 -2.78 -6.57 8.05
N ALA A 47 -3.79 -5.69 8.15
CA ALA A 47 -5.16 -6.01 7.71
C ALA A 47 -5.31 -6.23 6.20
N GLY A 48 -4.35 -5.74 5.39
CA GLY A 48 -4.33 -5.96 3.93
C GLY A 48 -5.18 -4.99 3.10
N PHE A 49 -5.91 -4.04 3.71
CA PHE A 49 -6.68 -3.05 2.96
C PHE A 49 -5.83 -1.88 2.45
N TRP A 50 -6.05 -1.48 1.20
CA TRP A 50 -5.49 -0.26 0.65
C TRP A 50 -6.35 0.97 0.97
N ILE A 51 -5.98 1.69 2.03
CA ILE A 51 -6.69 2.90 2.47
C ILE A 51 -5.66 3.98 2.83
N PRO A 52 -5.26 4.82 1.86
CA PRO A 52 -4.36 5.94 2.13
C PRO A 52 -4.95 6.90 3.16
N HIS A 53 -4.13 7.34 4.11
CA HIS A 53 -4.52 8.30 5.14
C HIS A 53 -3.45 9.38 5.31
N LYS A 54 -3.83 10.52 5.89
CA LYS A 54 -2.88 11.60 6.18
C LYS A 54 -1.88 11.13 7.23
N MET A 55 -0.60 11.13 6.88
CA MET A 55 0.50 10.72 7.76
C MET A 55 1.23 11.94 8.32
N GLY A 56 0.93 12.31 9.57
CA GLY A 56 1.62 13.40 10.28
C GLY A 56 1.67 14.70 9.47
N SER A 57 2.87 15.24 9.32
CA SER A 57 3.16 16.47 8.56
C SER A 57 3.53 16.22 7.09
N THR A 58 3.43 14.99 6.59
CA THR A 58 3.73 14.66 5.19
C THR A 58 2.80 15.43 4.26
N ASN A 59 3.36 15.99 3.19
CA ASN A 59 2.59 16.74 2.20
C ASN A 59 1.52 15.85 1.56
N ILE A 60 0.27 16.32 1.57
CA ILE A 60 -0.89 15.60 1.03
C ILE A 60 -0.71 15.26 -0.45
N SER A 61 -0.04 16.12 -1.23
CA SER A 61 0.21 15.84 -2.65
C SER A 61 1.11 14.62 -2.86
N LEU A 62 2.08 14.40 -1.98
CA LEU A 62 2.94 13.22 -2.00
C LEU A 62 2.18 11.97 -1.59
N ILE A 63 1.37 12.05 -0.53
CA ILE A 63 0.52 10.93 -0.08
C ILE A 63 -0.44 10.53 -1.20
N LYS A 64 -1.07 11.50 -1.88
CA LYS A 64 -1.92 11.24 -3.03
C LYS A 64 -1.13 10.57 -4.14
N ARG A 65 0.02 11.13 -4.55
CA ARG A 65 0.82 10.55 -5.64
C ARG A 65 1.24 9.10 -5.37
N TRP A 66 1.83 8.82 -4.21
CA TRP A 66 2.20 7.45 -3.83
C TRP A 66 0.98 6.54 -3.69
N GLY A 67 -0.12 7.10 -3.20
CA GLY A 67 -1.46 6.52 -3.17
C GLY A 67 -1.88 5.98 -4.54
N ASP A 68 -1.86 6.87 -5.52
CA ASP A 68 -2.30 6.63 -6.89
C ASP A 68 -1.40 5.60 -7.57
N GLU A 69 -0.08 5.80 -7.51
CA GLU A 69 0.91 4.92 -8.13
C GLU A 69 0.82 3.49 -7.59
N THR A 70 0.71 3.34 -6.26
CA THR A 70 0.61 2.02 -5.64
C THR A 70 -0.72 1.35 -5.98
N PHE A 71 -1.83 2.10 -5.98
CA PHE A 71 -3.14 1.54 -6.33
C PHE A 71 -3.15 1.02 -7.77
N GLN A 72 -2.61 1.79 -8.72
CA GLN A 72 -2.52 1.36 -10.12
C GLN A 72 -1.64 0.12 -10.27
N TYR A 73 -0.52 0.05 -9.55
CA TYR A 73 0.32 -1.15 -9.52
C TYR A 73 -0.43 -2.39 -9.01
N LEU A 74 -1.15 -2.27 -7.89
CA LEU A 74 -1.97 -3.36 -7.35
C LEU A 74 -3.10 -3.78 -8.29
N LEU A 75 -3.72 -2.81 -8.98
CA LEU A 75 -4.76 -3.09 -9.97
C LEU A 75 -4.22 -3.90 -11.16
N ASN A 76 -3.04 -3.53 -11.67
CA ASN A 76 -2.37 -4.30 -12.73
C ASN A 76 -2.05 -5.74 -12.28
N LEU A 77 -1.63 -5.93 -11.04
CA LEU A 77 -1.40 -7.26 -10.48
C LEU A 77 -2.69 -8.06 -10.31
N HIS A 78 -3.79 -7.40 -9.92
CA HIS A 78 -5.11 -8.00 -9.82
C HIS A 78 -5.60 -8.53 -11.17
N GLU A 79 -5.33 -7.80 -12.27
CA GLU A 79 -5.68 -8.21 -13.63
C GLU A 79 -4.78 -9.34 -14.17
N SER A 80 -3.69 -9.67 -13.47
CA SER A 80 -2.77 -10.73 -13.88
C SER A 80 -3.27 -12.13 -13.51
N PRO A 81 -2.84 -13.18 -14.24
CA PRO A 81 -3.14 -14.57 -13.86
C PRO A 81 -2.62 -14.99 -12.48
N MET A 82 -1.67 -14.23 -11.91
CA MET A 82 -1.04 -14.52 -10.61
C MET A 82 -1.76 -13.86 -9.43
N ALA A 83 -2.83 -13.09 -9.66
CA ALA A 83 -3.51 -12.32 -8.62
C ALA A 83 -3.85 -13.15 -7.37
N SER A 84 -4.36 -14.37 -7.57
CA SER A 84 -4.72 -15.31 -6.49
C SER A 84 -3.50 -15.76 -5.68
N GLU A 85 -2.40 -16.10 -6.36
CA GLU A 85 -1.14 -16.52 -5.71
C GLU A 85 -0.51 -15.37 -4.92
N LEU A 86 -0.61 -14.15 -5.45
CA LEU A 86 -0.11 -12.93 -4.81
C LEU A 86 -1.02 -12.41 -3.69
N GLY A 87 -2.20 -13.02 -3.48
CA GLY A 87 -3.16 -12.59 -2.46
C GLY A 87 -3.82 -11.24 -2.76
N ILE A 88 -3.90 -10.83 -4.03
CA ILE A 88 -4.43 -9.54 -4.45
C ILE A 88 -5.85 -9.71 -5.01
N GLN A 89 -6.81 -9.02 -4.41
CA GLN A 89 -8.21 -9.04 -4.82
C GLN A 89 -8.89 -7.68 -4.59
N LEU A 90 -9.86 -7.36 -5.43
CA LEU A 90 -10.75 -6.23 -5.20
C LEU A 90 -11.83 -6.62 -4.19
N VAL A 91 -12.03 -5.74 -3.20
CA VAL A 91 -13.01 -5.94 -2.12
C VAL A 91 -13.84 -4.69 -1.96
N SER A 92 -15.16 -4.84 -1.94
CA SER A 92 -16.09 -3.76 -1.59
C SER A 92 -16.31 -3.69 -0.09
N GLY A 93 -16.66 -2.51 0.41
CA GLY A 93 -16.85 -2.24 1.83
C GLY A 93 -17.55 -0.93 2.11
N TYR A 94 -17.70 -0.60 3.40
CA TYR A 94 -18.32 0.64 3.84
C TYR A 94 -17.44 1.34 4.86
N HIS A 95 -17.28 2.66 4.72
CA HIS A 95 -16.70 3.50 5.75
C HIS A 95 -17.82 4.28 6.45
N LEU A 96 -18.16 3.84 7.66
CA LEU A 96 -19.24 4.42 8.46
C LEU A 96 -18.67 5.51 9.39
N ASN A 97 -19.27 6.70 9.36
CA ASN A 97 -18.89 7.82 10.22
C ASN A 97 -20.10 8.33 11.00
N SER A 98 -19.91 8.60 12.29
CA SER A 98 -20.94 9.17 13.17
C SER A 98 -21.11 10.69 13.03
N ARG A 99 -20.24 11.35 12.27
CA ARG A 99 -20.31 12.79 11.94
C ARG A 99 -20.24 12.95 10.43
N GLN A 100 -20.92 13.97 9.89
CA GLN A 100 -20.77 14.34 8.49
C GLN A 100 -19.29 14.58 8.19
N ALA A 101 -18.78 13.86 7.21
CA ALA A 101 -17.37 13.89 6.88
C ALA A 101 -17.08 15.24 6.20
N THR A 102 -16.41 16.15 6.91
CA THR A 102 -15.87 17.39 6.34
C THR A 102 -14.97 17.05 5.15
N ASP A 103 -15.10 17.80 4.04
CA ASP A 103 -14.49 17.55 2.72
C ASP A 103 -12.96 17.51 2.64
N GLN A 104 -12.26 17.44 3.77
CA GLN A 104 -10.81 17.29 3.82
C GLN A 104 -10.29 15.88 3.46
N CYS A 105 -11.18 14.93 3.20
CA CYS A 105 -10.77 13.57 2.84
C CYS A 105 -10.56 13.44 1.32
N ALA A 106 -9.56 14.14 0.78
CA ALA A 106 -9.16 14.07 -0.62
C ALA A 106 -8.61 12.68 -1.05
N LEU A 107 -8.52 11.73 -0.12
CA LEU A 107 -8.12 10.34 -0.35
C LEU A 107 -9.33 9.39 -0.53
N ARG A 108 -10.57 9.93 -0.55
CA ARG A 108 -11.84 9.20 -0.66
C ARG A 108 -11.99 8.31 -1.92
N LEU A 109 -11.14 8.44 -2.93
CA LEU A 109 -11.38 7.85 -4.26
C LEU A 109 -10.66 6.50 -4.53
N TYR A 110 -9.83 6.00 -3.62
CA TYR A 110 -8.94 4.85 -3.93
C TYR A 110 -9.42 3.49 -3.42
N GLY A 111 -10.65 3.42 -2.92
CA GLY A 111 -11.30 2.15 -2.63
C GLY A 111 -12.26 1.79 -3.76
N LEU A 112 -11.84 0.96 -4.72
CA LEU A 112 -12.80 0.31 -5.61
C LEU A 112 -13.73 -0.54 -4.72
N GLY A 113 -14.94 -0.02 -4.48
CA GLY A 113 -15.98 -0.66 -3.71
C GLY A 113 -16.22 -0.12 -2.30
N PHE A 114 -15.52 0.93 -1.83
CA PHE A 114 -15.84 1.52 -0.53
C PHE A 114 -16.92 2.61 -0.65
N HIS A 115 -18.13 2.31 -0.18
CA HIS A 115 -19.21 3.29 -0.07
C HIS A 115 -19.10 4.01 1.28
N THR A 116 -19.00 5.34 1.27
CA THR A 116 -19.07 6.12 2.51
C THR A 116 -20.53 6.43 2.81
N VAL A 117 -21.02 5.97 3.96
CA VAL A 117 -22.37 6.29 4.44
C VAL A 117 -22.23 7.10 5.72
N ALA A 118 -22.74 8.33 5.71
CA ALA A 118 -22.89 9.12 6.93
C ALA A 118 -24.14 8.64 7.67
N LEU A 119 -23.98 8.23 8.92
CA LEU A 119 -25.13 7.94 9.77
C LEU A 119 -25.75 9.29 10.18
N GLN A 120 -27.00 9.54 9.75
CA GLN A 120 -27.79 10.62 10.33
C GLN A 120 -28.23 10.17 11.72
N ASP A 121 -27.76 10.87 12.75
CA ASP A 121 -28.21 10.67 14.13
C ASP A 121 -29.66 11.16 14.23
N ASN A 122 -30.62 10.24 14.16
CA ASN A 122 -32.05 10.53 14.36
C ASN A 122 -32.39 10.49 15.86
N ARG A 123 -31.75 11.35 16.66
CA ARG A 123 -32.15 11.62 18.04
C ARG A 123 -32.64 13.05 18.20
#